data_AF-A0A165HWM6-F1
#
_entry.id   AF-A0A165HWM6-F1
#
_cell.length_a   1.000
_cell.length_b   1.000
_cell.length_c   1.000
_cell.angle_alpha   90.00
_cell.angle_beta   90.00
_cell.angle_gamma   90.00
#
_symmetry.space_group_name_H-M   'P 1'
#
loop_
_entity.id
_entity.type
_entity.pdbx_description
1 polymer ?
#
loop_
_entity_poly.entity_id
_entity_poly.type
_entity_poly.pdbx_seq_one_letter_code
_entity_poly.pdbx_strand_id
1 'polypeptide(L)' 'MPMPSVSFGTQSYATIESPVRLNALFPLQLTHLLLGRMRALPGLTAVFFIGSIAAEMPPPFMQAYACSKSFLRTLARSLS' A
#
# COMPACT_ATOMS: atom_id res chain seq x y z
N MET A 1 2.35 -2.68 -13.49
CA MET A 1 3.56 -1.82 -13.46
C MET A 1 4.71 -2.66 -13.99
N PRO A 2 5.50 -2.18 -14.96
CA PRO A 2 6.67 -2.93 -15.43
C PRO A 2 7.65 -3.16 -14.27
N MET A 3 8.24 -4.35 -14.23
CA MET A 3 9.27 -4.69 -13.23
C MET A 3 10.50 -3.81 -13.47
N PRO A 4 11.01 -3.09 -12.45
CA PRO A 4 12.25 -2.36 -12.59
C PRO A 4 13.40 -3.34 -12.88
N SER A 5 14.29 -2.96 -13.81
CA SER A 5 15.47 -3.74 -14.19
C SER A 5 16.77 -3.19 -13.59
N VAL A 6 16.69 -2.11 -12.82
CA VAL A 6 17.84 -1.41 -12.24
C VAL A 6 17.72 -1.31 -10.73
N SER A 7 18.87 -1.14 -10.07
CA SER A 7 18.97 -1.01 -8.61
C SER A 7 18.12 0.15 -8.08
N PHE A 8 17.65 0.06 -6.83
CA PHE A 8 16.79 1.08 -6.23
C PHE A 8 17.40 2.49 -6.29
N GLY A 9 18.69 2.62 -5.95
CA GLY A 9 19.38 3.93 -5.93
C GLY A 9 19.54 4.58 -7.31
N THR A 10 19.32 3.83 -8.39
CA THR A 10 19.39 4.32 -9.77
C THR A 10 18.02 4.48 -10.43
N GLN A 11 16.94 4.09 -9.74
CA GLN A 11 15.59 4.26 -10.27
C GLN A 11 15.19 5.74 -10.24
N SER A 12 14.43 6.18 -11.25
CA SER A 12 13.88 7.53 -11.26
C SER A 12 12.91 7.71 -10.09
N TYR A 13 12.78 8.95 -9.58
CA TYR A 13 11.83 9.26 -8.52
C TYR A 13 10.40 8.87 -8.91
N ALA A 14 9.98 9.13 -10.15
CA ALA A 14 8.65 8.77 -10.63
C ALA A 14 8.39 7.25 -10.58
N THR A 15 9.42 6.44 -10.87
CA THR A 15 9.35 4.98 -10.75
C THR A 15 9.16 4.54 -9.30
N ILE A 16 9.85 5.19 -8.35
CA ILE A 16 9.76 4.89 -6.91
C ILE A 16 8.44 5.39 -6.32
N GLU A 17 7.99 6.58 -6.72
CA GLU A 17 6.81 7.25 -6.18
C GLU A 17 5.52 6.53 -6.59
N SER A 18 5.43 6.05 -7.83
CA SER A 18 4.23 5.40 -8.36
C SER A 18 3.66 4.28 -7.46
N PRO A 19 4.44 3.26 -7.03
CA PRO A 19 3.94 2.21 -6.15
C PRO A 19 3.57 2.72 -4.76
N VAL A 20 4.28 3.74 -4.23
CA VAL A 20 3.97 4.35 -2.93
C VAL A 20 2.61 5.05 -2.99
N ARG A 21 2.37 5.87 -4.02
CA ARG A 21 1.10 6.57 -4.20
C ARG A 21 -0.07 5.60 -4.32
N LEU A 22 0.08 4.57 -5.14
CA LEU A 22 -1.01 3.63 -5.44
C LEU A 22 -1.28 2.62 -4.32
N ASN A 23 -0.24 2.10 -3.65
CA ASN A 23 -0.41 1.00 -2.69
C ASN A 23 -0.38 1.44 -1.22
N ALA A 24 0.18 2.60 -0.89
CA ALA A 24 0.24 3.11 0.47
C ALA A 24 -0.67 4.33 0.67
N LEU A 25 -0.44 5.40 -0.09
CA LEU A 25 -1.15 6.66 0.13
C LEU A 25 -2.62 6.59 -0.28
N PHE A 26 -2.93 6.01 -1.43
CA PHE A 26 -4.32 5.91 -1.89
C PHE A 26 -5.20 5.13 -0.90
N PRO A 27 -4.85 3.91 -0.45
CA PRO A 27 -5.66 3.20 0.55
C PRO A 27 -5.79 3.97 1.86
N LEU A 28 -4.70 4.58 2.36
CA LEU A 28 -4.74 5.41 3.57
C LEU A 28 -5.73 6.57 3.44
N GLN A 29 -5.62 7.34 2.35
CA GLN A 29 -6.45 8.51 2.10
C GLN A 29 -7.92 8.13 1.88
N LEU A 30 -8.17 7.06 1.11
CA LEU A 30 -9.51 6.55 0.87
C LEU A 30 -10.17 6.09 2.18
N THR A 31 -9.43 5.32 2.99
CA THR A 31 -9.91 4.89 4.31
C THR A 31 -10.19 6.11 5.19
N HIS A 32 -9.27 7.07 5.29
CA HIS A 32 -9.48 8.28 6.08
C HIS A 32 -10.74 9.05 5.64
N LEU A 33 -10.93 9.22 4.33
CA LEU A 33 -12.09 9.93 3.77
C LEU A 33 -13.42 9.21 4.05
N LEU A 34 -13.43 7.88 3.95
CA LEU A 34 -14.67 7.09 4.05
C LEU A 34 -14.95 6.60 5.48
N LEU A 35 -13.98 6.61 6.40
CA LEU A 35 -14.11 5.98 7.72
C LEU A 35 -15.31 6.50 8.52
N GLY A 36 -15.51 7.81 8.56
CA GLY A 36 -16.65 8.41 9.24
C GLY A 36 -17.99 7.94 8.66
N ARG A 37 -18.07 7.86 7.32
CA ARG A 37 -19.29 7.40 6.62
C ARG A 37 -19.53 5.92 6.84
N MET A 38 -18.48 5.10 6.81
CA MET A 38 -18.56 3.66 7.08
C MET A 38 -19.04 3.39 8.52
N ARG A 39 -18.57 4.16 9.51
CA ARG A 39 -19.00 4.05 10.92
C ARG A 39 -20.44 4.48 11.16
N ALA A 40 -21.00 5.33 10.29
CA ALA A 40 -22.38 5.78 10.40
C ALA A 40 -23.38 4.80 9.76
N LEU A 41 -22.93 3.79 9.03
CA LEU A 41 -23.81 2.77 8.47
C LEU A 41 -24.42 1.93 9.60
N PRO A 42 -25.71 1.57 9.51
CA PRO A 42 -26.42 0.84 10.57
C PRO A 42 -25.99 -0.63 10.72
N GLY A 43 -25.07 -1.11 9.89
CA GLY A 43 -24.61 -2.50 9.85
C GLY A 43 -23.10 -2.64 9.98
N LEU A 44 -22.64 -3.86 10.22
CA LEU A 44 -21.23 -4.20 10.24
C LEU A 44 -20.58 -3.88 8.89
N THR A 45 -19.56 -3.04 8.92
CA THR A 45 -18.77 -2.69 7.74
C THR A 45 -17.39 -3.32 7.86
N ALA A 46 -16.99 -4.09 6.86
CA ALA A 46 -15.67 -4.68 6.76
C ALA A 46 -14.85 -3.99 5.65
N VAL A 47 -13.57 -3.74 5.91
CA VAL A 47 -12.62 -3.18 4.93
C VAL A 47 -11.51 -4.20 4.72
N PHE A 48 -11.34 -4.64 3.47
CA PHE A 48 -10.31 -5.60 3.09
C PHE A 48 -9.21 -4.90 2.30
N PHE A 49 -8.00 -4.87 2.85
CA PHE A 49 -6.81 -4.38 2.16
C PHE A 49 -6.11 -5.52 1.41
N ILE A 50 -5.76 -5.28 0.14
CA ILE A 50 -5.07 -6.29 -0.68
C ILE A 50 -3.56 -6.24 -0.46
N GLY A 51 -3.08 -7.21 0.31
CA GLY A 51 -1.66 -7.42 0.62
C GLY A 51 -0.84 -8.02 -0.53
N SER A 52 0.39 -8.44 -0.21
CA SER A 52 1.28 -9.15 -1.13
C SER A 52 2.40 -9.85 -0.34
N ILE A 53 2.84 -11.03 -0.80
CA ILE A 53 4.00 -11.74 -0.25
C ILE A 53 5.29 -10.92 -0.32
N ALA A 54 5.35 -9.94 -1.21
CA ALA A 54 6.48 -9.01 -1.33
C ALA A 54 6.73 -8.18 -0.05
N ALA A 55 5.72 -8.05 0.83
CA ALA A 55 5.89 -7.40 2.13
C ALA A 55 6.71 -8.24 3.13
N GLU A 56 6.88 -9.54 2.85
CA GLU A 56 7.61 -10.50 3.69
C GLU A 56 8.91 -10.93 3.03
N MET A 57 8.86 -11.16 1.71
CA MET A 57 10.01 -11.54 0.89
C MET A 57 10.16 -10.53 -0.26
N PRO A 58 10.88 -9.41 -0.05
CA PRO A 58 11.01 -8.37 -1.06
C PRO A 58 11.73 -8.88 -2.31
N PRO A 59 11.11 -8.83 -3.50
CA PRO A 59 11.79 -9.18 -4.73
C PRO A 59 12.90 -8.18 -5.06
N PRO A 60 13.97 -8.59 -5.77
CA PRO A 60 14.98 -7.67 -6.29
C PRO A 60 14.32 -6.54 -7.10
N PHE A 61 14.90 -5.33 -6.97
CA PHE A 61 14.47 -4.12 -7.68
C PHE A 61 13.06 -3.59 -7.35
N MET A 62 12.29 -4.26 -6.48
CA MET A 62 10.92 -3.89 -6.11
C MET A 62 10.81 -3.28 -4.71
N GLN A 63 11.86 -2.65 -4.19
CA GLN A 63 11.91 -2.16 -2.81
C GLN A 63 10.75 -1.21 -2.48
N ALA A 64 10.46 -0.23 -3.35
CA ALA A 64 9.34 0.70 -3.15
C ALA A 64 7.98 -0.01 -3.08
N TYR A 65 7.76 -1.00 -3.95
CA TYR A 65 6.55 -1.82 -3.94
C TYR A 65 6.44 -2.66 -2.67
N ALA A 66 7.50 -3.41 -2.32
CA ALA A 66 7.55 -4.21 -1.11
C ALA A 66 7.29 -3.39 0.15
N CYS A 67 7.95 -2.22 0.28
CA CYS A 67 7.74 -1.28 1.39
C CYS A 67 6.29 -0.78 1.43
N SER A 68 5.69 -0.41 0.28
CA SER A 68 4.30 0.05 0.22
C SER A 68 3.29 -1.02 0.68
N LYS A 69 3.54 -2.30 0.37
CA LYS A 69 2.72 -3.43 0.82
C LYS A 69 2.94 -3.75 2.29
N SER A 70 4.16 -3.60 2.80
CA SER A 70 4.45 -3.72 4.23
C SER A 70 3.75 -2.62 5.04
N PHE A 71 3.78 -1.37 4.55
CA PHE A 71 3.00 -0.26 5.12
C PHE A 71 1.51 -0.60 5.19
N LEU A 72 0.93 -1.07 4.07
CA LEU A 72 -0.49 -1.41 4.01
C LEU A 72 -0.88 -2.52 5.01
N ARG A 73 0.00 -3.52 5.19
CA ARG A 73 -0.19 -4.57 6.21
C ARG A 73 -0.18 -4.00 7.62
N THR A 74 0.75 -3.07 7.93
CA THR A 74 0.78 -2.39 9.23
C THR A 74 -0.47 -1.55 9.43
N LEU A 75 -0.89 -0.78 8.43
CA LEU A 75 -2.12 0.02 8.49
C LEU A 75 -3.34 -0.85 8.81
N ALA A 76 -3.49 -1.98 8.12
CA ALA A 76 -4.59 -2.91 8.37
C ALA A 76 -4.60 -3.43 9.82
N ARG A 77 -3.43 -3.79 10.36
CA ARG A 77 -3.28 -4.23 11.76
C ARG A 77 -3.58 -3.13 12.76
N SER A 78 -3.18 -1.89 12.48
CA SER A 78 -3.42 -0.75 13.38
C SER A 78 -4.88 -0.27 13.39
N LEU A 79 -5.66 -0.60 12.36
CA LEU A 79 -7.09 -0.29 12.27
C LEU A 79 -8.00 -1.42 12.77
N SER A 80 -7.44 -2.60 13.03
CA SER A 80 -8.14 -3.75 13.60
C SER A 80 -8.24 -3.61 15.12
#